data_AF-A0A7S0HMX4-F1
#
_entry.id   AF-A0A7S0HMX4-F1
#
_cell.length_a   1.000
_cell.length_b   1.000
_cell.length_c   1.000
_cell.angle_alpha   90.00
_cell.angle_beta   90.00
_cell.angle_gamma   90.00
#
_symmetry.space_group_name_H-M   'P 1'
#
loop_
_entity.id
_entity.type
_entity.pdbx_description
1 polymer ?
#
loop_
_entity_poly.entity_id
_entity_poly.type
_entity_poly.pdbx_seq_one_letter_code
_entity_poly.pdbx_strand_id
1 'polypeptide(L)'
;KDLMVHGFRDGPARACRPHDTFPLDKVYHLAYAIESDSALEEREQLDRLVQSAGSAFAVGCGGAACRARLLVHIFYQGIRTEELHRALAPLTLRGLRTAIHATDFEREVTRQRAVWGYGKSDSALQHKLMKAANYFRFYIPDFLRRMYGAQAFLYLDSDTVFRAD
;
A
#
# COMPACT_ATOMS: atom_id res chain seq x y z
N LYS A 1 -1.47 12.38 -6.33
CA LYS A 1 -0.64 12.07 -7.52
C LYS A 1 -1.37 10.99 -8.29
N ASP A 2 -1.70 11.24 -9.55
CA ASP A 2 -2.42 10.28 -10.37
C ASP A 2 -1.46 9.19 -10.83
N LEU A 3 -1.78 7.93 -10.57
CA LEU A 3 -0.94 6.80 -10.96
C LEU A 3 -1.41 6.30 -12.33
N MET A 4 -0.86 6.90 -13.40
CA MET A 4 -0.89 6.27 -14.71
C MET A 4 0.12 5.12 -14.70
N VAL A 5 -0.37 3.89 -14.83
CA VAL A 5 0.46 2.69 -14.94
C VAL A 5 1.14 2.72 -16.31
N HIS A 6 2.29 3.39 -16.41
CA HIS A 6 3.13 3.37 -17.59
C HIS A 6 4.06 2.15 -17.53
N GLY A 7 3.71 1.12 -18.30
CA GLY A 7 4.68 0.14 -18.76
C GLY A 7 5.66 0.82 -19.73
N PHE A 8 6.97 0.64 -19.50
CA PHE A 8 8.02 1.07 -20.40
C PHE A 8 7.87 0.44 -21.79
N ARG A 9 7.57 1.26 -22.82
CA ARG A 9 8.25 1.30 -24.13
C ARG A 9 7.59 2.32 -25.05
N ASP A 10 8.41 3.23 -25.58
CA ASP A 10 8.04 4.18 -26.62
C ASP A 10 7.56 3.43 -27.88
N GLY A 11 6.30 3.67 -28.24
CA GLY A 11 5.65 3.16 -29.44
C GLY A 11 4.30 3.88 -29.65
N PRO A 12 3.79 3.98 -30.89
CA PRO A 12 2.60 4.76 -31.20
C PRO A 12 1.41 4.26 -30.37
N ALA A 13 0.66 5.21 -29.78
CA ALA A 13 -0.44 4.99 -28.85
C ALA A 13 -1.35 3.83 -29.28
N ARG A 14 -1.07 2.64 -28.75
CA ARG A 14 -1.97 1.50 -28.85
C ARG A 14 -3.08 1.75 -27.85
N ALA A 15 -4.31 1.81 -28.35
CA ALA A 15 -5.51 1.67 -27.52
C ALA A 15 -5.28 0.55 -26.51
N CYS A 16 -5.54 0.82 -25.23
CA CYS A 16 -5.41 -0.13 -24.14
C CYS A 16 -6.12 -1.42 -24.57
N ARG A 17 -5.37 -2.44 -24.98
CA ARG A 17 -5.92 -3.78 -25.10
C ARG A 17 -6.28 -4.19 -23.68
N PRO A 18 -7.44 -4.82 -23.45
CA PRO A 18 -7.72 -5.41 -22.15
C PRO A 18 -6.60 -6.39 -21.89
N HIS A 19 -5.64 -5.99 -21.05
CA HIS A 19 -4.50 -6.81 -20.74
C HIS A 19 -5.04 -8.05 -20.05
N ASP A 20 -4.85 -9.17 -20.75
CA ASP A 20 -4.66 -10.51 -20.26
C ASP A 20 -5.57 -10.92 -19.11
N THR A 21 -6.48 -11.86 -19.39
CA THR A 21 -7.24 -12.65 -18.42
C THR A 21 -6.42 -12.90 -17.16
N PHE A 22 -6.67 -12.06 -16.17
CA PHE A 22 -6.08 -12.12 -14.86
C PHE A 22 -6.36 -13.51 -14.28
N PRO A 23 -5.33 -14.29 -13.89
CA PRO A 23 -5.53 -15.68 -13.48
C PRO A 23 -6.55 -15.74 -12.33
N LEU A 24 -7.65 -16.46 -12.55
CA LEU A 24 -8.80 -16.48 -11.64
C LEU A 24 -8.46 -17.07 -10.26
N ASP A 25 -7.37 -17.83 -10.19
CA ASP A 25 -6.83 -18.50 -9.01
C ASP A 25 -5.88 -17.64 -8.16
N LYS A 26 -5.44 -16.48 -8.67
CA LYS A 26 -4.42 -15.67 -7.98
C LYS A 26 -5.01 -14.64 -7.01
N VAL A 27 -4.34 -14.52 -5.86
CA VAL A 27 -4.57 -13.46 -4.87
C VAL A 27 -3.77 -12.23 -5.27
N TYR A 28 -4.41 -11.06 -5.25
CA TYR A 28 -3.78 -9.77 -5.48
C TYR A 28 -3.34 -9.17 -4.15
N HIS A 29 -2.04 -8.94 -4.01
CA HIS A 29 -1.48 -8.38 -2.79
C HIS A 29 -1.32 -6.88 -2.95
N LEU A 30 -2.06 -6.12 -2.17
CA LEU A 30 -1.91 -4.68 -2.03
C LEU A 30 -1.17 -4.39 -0.74
N ALA A 31 -0.18 -3.51 -0.74
CA ALA A 31 0.60 -3.25 0.46
C ALA A 31 0.69 -1.75 0.78
N TYR A 32 0.44 -1.43 2.04
CA TYR A 32 0.56 -0.10 2.63
C TYR A 32 1.52 -0.14 3.81
N ALA A 33 2.38 0.88 3.95
CA ALA A 33 3.19 1.12 5.13
C ALA A 33 2.81 2.48 5.72
N ILE A 34 2.35 2.50 6.97
CA ILE A 34 1.86 3.72 7.63
C ILE A 34 2.54 3.91 8.99
N GLU A 35 3.03 5.11 9.24
CA GLU A 35 3.78 5.45 10.45
C GLU A 35 3.29 6.79 10.96
N SER A 36 2.93 6.85 12.24
CA SER A 36 2.41 8.05 12.89
C SER A 36 3.14 8.38 14.18
N ASP A 37 3.42 9.67 14.39
CA ASP A 37 4.03 10.17 15.63
C ASP A 37 3.06 11.00 16.49
N SER A 38 1.82 11.20 16.01
CA SER A 38 0.80 12.01 16.70
C SER A 38 -0.62 11.50 16.43
N ALA A 39 -1.56 11.87 17.30
CA ALA A 39 -2.98 11.50 17.11
C ALA A 39 -3.62 12.13 15.86
N LEU A 40 -3.17 13.33 15.47
CA LEU A 40 -3.64 14.01 14.27
C LEU A 40 -3.16 13.27 13.01
N GLU A 41 -1.88 12.94 12.95
CA GLU A 41 -1.31 12.18 11.85
C GLU A 41 -1.89 10.76 11.76
N GLU A 42 -2.14 10.11 12.90
CA GLU A 42 -2.80 8.80 12.96
C GLU A 42 -4.14 8.86 12.22
N ARG A 43 -4.98 9.85 12.56
CA ARG A 43 -6.28 10.04 11.92
C ARG A 43 -6.14 10.29 10.41
N GLU A 44 -5.25 11.18 9.99
CA GLU A 44 -5.04 11.47 8.57
C GLU A 44 -4.56 10.24 7.78
N GLN A 45 -3.64 9.45 8.34
CA GLN A 45 -3.13 8.25 7.69
C GLN A 45 -4.21 7.18 7.58
N LEU A 46 -5.04 7.01 8.61
CA LEU A 46 -6.17 6.07 8.58
C LEU A 46 -7.22 6.47 7.55
N ASP A 47 -7.59 7.76 7.48
CA ASP A 47 -8.56 8.25 6.50
C ASP A 47 -8.07 8.01 5.06
N ARG A 48 -6.78 8.29 4.79
CA ARG A 48 -6.14 8.04 3.50
C ARG A 48 -6.09 6.55 3.17
N LEU A 49 -5.67 5.71 4.10
CA LEU A 49 -5.65 4.25 3.94
C LEU A 49 -7.04 3.72 3.55
N VAL A 50 -8.08 4.11 4.29
CA VAL A 50 -9.46 3.66 4.05
C VAL A 50 -9.94 4.12 2.66
N GLN A 51 -9.65 5.36 2.29
CA GLN A 51 -9.98 5.89 0.96
C GLN A 51 -9.26 5.09 -0.14
N SER A 52 -7.96 4.87 0.02
CA SER A 52 -7.15 4.15 -0.96
C SER A 52 -7.59 2.70 -1.10
N ALA A 53 -7.64 1.94 -0.01
CA ALA A 53 -8.04 0.54 -0.01
C ALA A 53 -9.49 0.38 -0.47
N GLY A 54 -10.38 1.28 -0.05
CA GLY A 54 -11.77 1.32 -0.49
C GLY A 54 -11.91 1.57 -1.99
N SER A 55 -11.12 2.49 -2.56
CA SER A 55 -11.11 2.74 -4.00
C SER A 55 -10.53 1.57 -4.79
N ALA A 56 -9.45 0.93 -4.31
CA ALA A 56 -8.89 -0.28 -4.91
C ALA A 56 -9.90 -1.43 -4.91
N PHE A 57 -10.61 -1.61 -3.79
CA PHE A 57 -11.66 -2.61 -3.64
C PHE A 57 -12.86 -2.34 -4.55
N ALA A 58 -13.24 -1.07 -4.73
CA ALA A 58 -14.37 -0.68 -5.56
C ALA A 58 -14.07 -0.78 -7.07
N VAL A 59 -12.91 -0.24 -7.49
CA VAL A 59 -12.51 -0.03 -8.89
C VAL A 59 -11.73 -1.21 -9.45
N GLY A 60 -10.76 -1.74 -8.70
CA GLY A 60 -9.77 -2.71 -9.19
C GLY A 60 -10.34 -4.08 -9.58
N CYS A 61 -11.65 -4.26 -9.47
CA CYS A 61 -12.33 -5.52 -9.68
C CYS A 61 -13.78 -5.29 -10.15
N GLY A 62 -14.04 -5.51 -11.44
CA GLY A 62 -15.38 -5.37 -12.07
C GLY A 62 -16.46 -6.36 -11.58
N GLY A 63 -16.23 -7.09 -10.48
CA GLY A 63 -17.18 -8.03 -9.91
C GLY A 63 -16.74 -8.62 -8.55
N ALA A 64 -17.69 -9.17 -7.79
CA ALA A 64 -17.48 -9.68 -6.43
C ALA A 64 -16.41 -10.79 -6.35
N ALA A 65 -16.32 -11.66 -7.37
CA ALA A 65 -15.32 -12.72 -7.44
C ALA A 65 -13.88 -12.19 -7.58
N CYS A 66 -13.68 -11.02 -8.19
CA CYS A 66 -12.37 -10.36 -8.20
C CYS A 66 -12.07 -9.73 -6.84
N ARG A 67 -13.06 -9.07 -6.22
CA ARG A 67 -12.90 -8.42 -4.90
C ARG A 67 -12.49 -9.40 -3.80
N ALA A 68 -13.01 -10.63 -3.82
CA ALA A 68 -12.63 -11.69 -2.88
C ALA A 68 -11.14 -12.12 -2.97
N ARG A 69 -10.48 -11.77 -4.08
CA ARG A 69 -9.07 -12.12 -4.36
C ARG A 69 -8.10 -11.00 -3.97
N LEU A 70 -8.58 -9.82 -3.59
CA LEU A 70 -7.74 -8.74 -3.08
C LEU A 70 -7.42 -9.00 -1.60
N LEU A 71 -6.12 -9.04 -1.27
CA LEU A 71 -5.61 -9.07 0.09
C LEU A 71 -4.79 -7.81 0.35
N VAL A 72 -5.25 -7.00 1.29
CA VAL A 72 -4.59 -5.75 1.68
C VAL A 72 -3.70 -5.97 2.89
N HIS A 73 -2.40 -5.83 2.70
CA HIS A 73 -1.37 -5.87 3.73
C HIS A 73 -1.13 -4.47 4.27
N ILE A 74 -1.19 -4.33 5.60
CA ILE A 74 -1.04 -3.05 6.28
C ILE A 74 0.06 -3.21 7.31
N PHE A 75 1.21 -2.63 7.01
CA PHE A 75 2.33 -2.53 7.94
C PHE A 75 2.19 -1.22 8.69
N TYR A 76 2.27 -1.26 10.02
CA TYR A 76 2.04 -0.07 10.82
C TYR A 76 2.98 0.06 12.02
N GLN A 77 3.26 1.31 12.38
CA GLN A 77 4.00 1.71 13.58
C GLN A 77 3.39 3.00 14.14
N GLY A 78 3.34 3.14 15.47
CA GLY A 78 2.83 4.36 16.12
C GLY A 78 1.33 4.61 15.93
N ILE A 79 0.57 3.59 15.51
CA ILE A 79 -0.88 3.64 15.34
C ILE A 79 -1.50 2.62 16.31
N ARG A 80 -2.56 3.03 17.00
CA ARG A 80 -3.31 2.13 17.88
C ARG A 80 -4.04 1.07 17.07
N THR A 81 -3.82 -0.20 17.41
CA THR A 81 -4.37 -1.37 16.71
C THR A 81 -5.91 -1.34 16.67
N GLU A 82 -6.55 -0.89 17.75
CA GLU A 82 -8.01 -0.76 17.84
C GLU A 82 -8.57 0.27 16.85
N GLU A 83 -7.89 1.40 16.68
CA GLU A 83 -8.32 2.44 15.74
C GLU A 83 -8.13 1.97 14.30
N LEU A 84 -7.04 1.26 14.00
CA LEU A 84 -6.83 0.65 12.69
C LEU A 84 -7.93 -0.37 12.36
N HIS A 85 -8.26 -1.27 13.29
CA HIS A 85 -9.36 -2.21 13.11
C HIS A 85 -10.72 -1.50 12.92
N ARG A 86 -10.99 -0.47 13.73
CA ARG A 86 -12.22 0.33 13.62
C ARG A 86 -12.34 1.01 12.26
N ALA A 87 -11.25 1.62 11.78
CA ALA A 87 -11.22 2.30 10.49
C ALA A 87 -11.47 1.34 9.32
N LEU A 88 -10.94 0.12 9.39
CA LEU A 88 -11.09 -0.89 8.33
C LEU A 88 -12.37 -1.72 8.42
N ALA A 89 -13.03 -1.76 9.58
CA ALA A 89 -14.22 -2.59 9.80
C ALA A 89 -15.30 -2.43 8.72
N PRO A 90 -15.65 -1.22 8.24
CA PRO A 90 -16.62 -1.06 7.16
C PRO A 90 -16.22 -1.75 5.85
N LEU A 91 -14.92 -1.78 5.52
CA LEU A 91 -14.43 -2.45 4.31
C LEU A 91 -14.38 -3.97 4.51
N THR A 92 -13.93 -4.43 5.69
CA THR A 92 -13.88 -5.86 6.02
C THR A 92 -15.28 -6.48 6.03
N LEU A 93 -16.28 -5.79 6.59
CA LEU A 93 -17.69 -6.23 6.55
C LEU A 93 -18.24 -6.32 5.13
N ARG A 94 -17.70 -5.54 4.19
CA ARG A 94 -18.03 -5.61 2.76
C ARG A 94 -17.24 -6.69 2.01
N GLY A 95 -16.39 -7.45 2.70
CA GLY A 95 -15.63 -8.58 2.15
C GLY A 95 -14.19 -8.24 1.77
N LEU A 96 -13.66 -7.07 2.13
CA LEU A 96 -12.23 -6.79 1.95
C LEU A 96 -11.40 -7.68 2.89
N ARG A 97 -10.43 -8.41 2.35
CA ARG A 97 -9.50 -9.19 3.16
C ARG A 97 -8.32 -8.30 3.54
N THR A 98 -7.98 -8.28 4.82
CA THR A 98 -6.87 -7.51 5.36
C THR A 98 -5.91 -8.40 6.14
N ALA A 99 -4.62 -8.08 6.08
CA ALA A 99 -3.57 -8.68 6.91
C ALA A 99 -2.77 -7.53 7.54
N ILE A 100 -2.77 -7.47 8.87
CA ILE A 100 -2.24 -6.33 9.63
C ILE A 100 -0.92 -6.76 10.30
N HIS A 101 0.13 -5.95 10.14
CA HIS A 101 1.50 -6.28 10.53
C HIS A 101 2.07 -5.17 11.41
N ALA A 102 2.14 -5.41 12.72
CA ALA A 102 2.87 -4.52 13.62
C ALA A 102 4.34 -4.57 13.22
N THR A 103 4.91 -3.43 12.86
CA THR A 103 6.23 -3.35 12.26
C THR A 103 7.08 -2.31 12.98
N ASP A 104 8.30 -2.69 13.32
CA ASP A 104 9.34 -1.76 13.75
C ASP A 104 10.11 -1.33 12.49
N PHE A 105 9.63 -0.30 11.81
CA PHE A 105 10.21 0.14 10.55
C PHE A 105 11.66 0.58 10.72
N GLU A 106 11.96 1.22 11.84
CA GLU A 106 13.32 1.62 12.20
C GLU A 106 14.27 0.42 12.16
N ARG A 107 13.94 -0.67 12.85
CA ARG A 107 14.78 -1.89 12.83
C ARG A 107 14.91 -2.51 11.44
N GLU A 108 13.82 -2.58 10.68
CA GLU A 108 13.83 -3.22 9.36
C GLU A 108 14.60 -2.38 8.31
N VAL A 109 14.57 -1.04 8.43
CA VAL A 109 15.17 -0.13 7.44
C VAL A 109 16.60 0.28 7.81
N THR A 110 16.96 0.33 9.09
CA THR A 110 18.26 0.84 9.58
C THR A 110 19.48 0.15 8.97
N ARG A 111 19.40 -1.13 8.58
CA ARG A 111 20.52 -1.82 7.90
C ARG A 111 20.86 -1.27 6.50
N GLN A 112 19.96 -0.55 5.83
CA GLN A 112 20.18 0.01 4.48
C GLN A 112 20.04 1.54 4.38
N ARG A 113 19.74 2.20 5.50
CA ARG A 113 19.43 3.62 5.58
C ARG A 113 20.61 4.56 5.31
N ALA A 114 21.83 4.06 5.48
CA ALA A 114 23.07 4.79 5.24
C ALA A 114 23.25 5.24 3.77
N VAL A 115 22.55 4.60 2.82
CA VAL A 115 22.73 4.85 1.39
C VAL A 115 22.03 6.13 0.90
N TRP A 116 21.06 6.68 1.66
CA TRP A 116 20.10 7.67 1.12
C TRP A 116 20.05 9.02 1.86
N GLY A 117 21.00 9.31 2.75
CA GLY A 117 21.11 10.63 3.40
C GLY A 117 20.08 10.92 4.49
N TYR A 118 19.47 9.88 5.06
CA TYR A 118 18.58 9.99 6.21
C TYR A 118 19.30 10.64 7.41
N GLY A 119 18.69 11.66 8.02
CA GLY A 119 19.22 12.36 9.21
C GLY A 119 20.12 13.56 8.92
N LYS A 120 20.24 14.02 7.67
CA LYS A 120 21.04 15.20 7.32
C LYS A 120 20.19 16.30 6.66
N SER A 121 19.84 17.31 7.46
CA SER A 121 19.29 18.65 7.13
C SER A 121 17.83 18.96 7.50
N ASP A 122 17.48 20.26 7.40
CA ASP A 122 16.63 21.04 8.33
C ASP A 122 15.32 21.58 7.68
N SER A 123 14.71 20.87 6.73
CA SER A 123 13.53 21.37 5.99
C SER A 123 12.27 20.52 6.16
N ALA A 124 11.08 21.14 6.12
CA ALA A 124 9.78 20.46 6.21
C ALA A 124 9.55 19.40 5.10
N LEU A 125 10.23 19.52 3.96
CA LEU A 125 10.21 18.53 2.89
C LEU A 125 10.90 17.21 3.31
N GLN A 126 11.78 17.25 4.32
CA GLN A 126 12.44 16.06 4.86
C GLN A 126 11.56 15.26 5.79
N HIS A 127 10.57 15.80 6.49
CA HIS A 127 9.79 15.02 7.46
C HIS A 127 9.14 13.78 6.82
N LYS A 128 8.71 13.89 5.56
CA LYS A 128 8.21 12.75 4.77
C LYS A 128 9.36 11.82 4.34
N LEU A 129 10.48 12.35 3.83
CA LEU A 129 11.66 11.53 3.50
C LEU A 129 12.38 10.95 4.73
N MET A 130 12.00 11.37 5.93
CA MET A 130 12.53 10.92 7.21
C MET A 130 11.64 9.87 7.88
N LYS A 131 10.59 9.35 7.26
CA LYS A 131 9.86 8.21 7.85
C LYS A 131 10.38 6.89 7.34
N ALA A 132 10.65 5.96 8.25
CA ALA A 132 11.15 4.63 7.91
C ALA A 132 10.14 3.88 7.02
N ALA A 133 8.84 4.08 7.25
CA ALA A 133 7.77 3.51 6.42
C ALA A 133 7.94 3.76 4.92
N ASN A 134 8.44 4.93 4.51
CA ASN A 134 8.63 5.26 3.08
C ASN A 134 9.72 4.44 2.40
N TYR A 135 10.69 3.92 3.17
CA TYR A 135 11.72 3.02 2.69
C TYR A 135 11.32 1.55 2.85
N PHE A 136 10.31 1.26 3.67
CA PHE A 136 9.84 -0.11 3.89
C PHE A 136 9.32 -0.78 2.61
N ARG A 137 8.91 0.00 1.60
CA ARG A 137 8.55 -0.47 0.26
C ARG A 137 9.57 -1.39 -0.42
N PHE A 138 10.85 -1.28 -0.06
CA PHE A 138 11.91 -2.12 -0.60
C PHE A 138 11.96 -3.52 0.04
N TYR A 139 11.40 -3.69 1.24
CA TYR A 139 11.40 -4.95 1.99
C TYR A 139 10.11 -5.74 1.81
N ILE A 140 8.99 -5.05 1.57
CA ILE A 140 7.68 -5.63 1.29
C ILE A 140 7.72 -6.77 0.26
N PRO A 141 8.36 -6.63 -0.93
CA PRO A 141 8.43 -7.71 -1.91
C PRO A 141 8.93 -9.03 -1.33
N ASP A 142 10.06 -8.99 -0.62
CA ASP A 142 10.70 -10.19 -0.07
C ASP A 142 9.93 -10.78 1.11
N PHE A 143 9.29 -9.93 1.91
CA PHE A 143 8.40 -10.38 2.97
C PHE A 143 7.18 -11.11 2.39
N LEU A 144 6.47 -10.49 1.44
CA LEU A 144 5.26 -11.07 0.85
C LEU A 144 5.55 -12.35 0.08
N ARG A 145 6.67 -12.41 -0.64
CA ARG A 145 7.10 -13.63 -1.33
C ARG A 145 7.34 -14.79 -0.35
N ARG A 146 8.04 -14.54 0.76
CA ARG A 146 8.39 -15.58 1.75
C ARG A 146 7.21 -16.02 2.59
N MET A 147 6.42 -15.08 3.09
CA MET A 147 5.35 -15.36 4.04
C MET A 147 4.02 -15.76 3.39
N TYR A 148 3.77 -15.25 2.17
CA TYR A 148 2.49 -15.41 1.49
C TYR A 148 2.61 -16.09 0.12
N GLY A 149 3.83 -16.46 -0.32
CA GLY A 149 4.05 -17.00 -1.66
C GLY A 149 3.69 -16.03 -2.77
N ALA A 150 3.64 -14.71 -2.47
CA ALA A 150 3.18 -13.70 -3.41
C ALA A 150 4.13 -13.65 -4.62
N GLN A 151 3.58 -13.92 -5.81
CA GLN A 151 4.31 -13.85 -7.08
C GLN A 151 4.27 -12.44 -7.71
N ALA A 152 3.28 -11.63 -7.32
CA ALA A 152 3.11 -10.25 -7.74
C ALA A 152 2.41 -9.46 -6.63
N PHE A 153 2.74 -8.18 -6.49
CA PHE A 153 2.12 -7.27 -5.54
C PHE A 153 2.14 -5.84 -6.09
N LEU A 154 1.28 -4.99 -5.55
CA LEU A 154 1.28 -3.55 -5.80
C LEU A 154 1.49 -2.82 -4.48
N TYR A 155 2.59 -2.07 -4.40
CA TYR A 155 2.81 -1.12 -3.31
C TYR A 155 2.10 0.19 -3.65
N LEU A 156 1.36 0.73 -2.67
CA LEU A 156 0.68 2.01 -2.82
C LEU A 156 1.00 2.93 -1.65
N ASP A 157 1.18 4.20 -1.98
CA ASP A 157 1.12 5.25 -0.97
C ASP A 157 -0.33 5.37 -0.47
N SER A 158 -0.50 5.70 0.82
CA SER A 158 -1.82 5.80 1.44
C SER A 158 -2.71 6.86 0.80
N ASP A 159 -2.15 7.87 0.12
CA ASP A 159 -2.88 8.92 -0.58
C ASP A 159 -3.26 8.57 -2.04
N THR A 160 -3.03 7.33 -2.46
CA THR A 160 -3.37 6.89 -3.83
C THR A 160 -4.86 6.56 -3.92
N VAL A 161 -5.57 7.17 -4.88
CA VAL A 161 -6.99 6.89 -5.14
C VAL A 161 -7.14 6.29 -6.54
N PHE A 162 -7.80 5.14 -6.63
CA PHE A 162 -8.17 4.53 -7.91
C PHE A 162 -9.42 5.20 -8.49
N ARG A 163 -9.40 5.47 -9.79
CA ARG A 163 -10.57 5.93 -10.56
C ARG A 163 -10.86 4.89 -11.63
N ALA A 164 -12.14 4.62 -11.87
CA ALA A 164 -12.56 3.86 -13.03
C ALA A 164 -12.50 4.79 -14.25
N ASP A 165 -12.02 4.27 -15.37
CA ASP A 165 -12.14 4.92 -16.68
C ASP A 165 -13.58 4.79 -17.21
#